data_AF-A0A7W8A4N1-F1
#
_entry.id   AF-A0A7W8A4N1-F1
#
_cell.length_a   1.000
_cell.length_b   1.000
_cell.length_c   1.000
_cell.angle_alpha   90.00
_cell.angle_beta   90.00
_cell.angle_gamma   90.00
#
_symmetry.space_group_name_H-M   'P 1'
#
loop_
_entity.id
_entity.type
_entity.pdbx_description
1 polymer ?
#
loop_
_entity_poly.entity_id
_entity_poly.type
_entity_poly.pdbx_seq_one_letter_code
_entity_poly.pdbx_strand_id
1 'polypeptide(L)'
;MQAIADLRGWSPLVALQIEHNLIERTGERDLIPMAREMGLGVVPYSPPAGGVLTGKYSRADLTAPDAVAGDGTRRDFNLANGGLTGRNLDIADVVKEVAGELGHTPAQVGLAWSLHRPGVTASLIGARTLAQPKDNLGAPEVDFTPAQLARLDEVGAIELGFPHDMLASDRMRAATHGGLKVETRRR
;
A
#
# COMPACT_ATOMS: atom_id res chain seq x y z
N MET A 1 18.26 14.45 -5.85
CA MET A 1 17.99 15.20 -7.10
C MET A 1 17.21 16.48 -6.84
N GLN A 2 16.19 16.49 -5.97
CA GLN A 2 15.42 17.70 -5.65
C GLN A 2 16.30 18.91 -5.25
N ALA A 3 17.19 18.75 -4.27
CA ALA A 3 18.10 19.81 -3.86
C ALA A 3 19.01 20.35 -4.99
N ILE A 4 19.40 19.49 -5.95
CA ILE A 4 20.19 19.92 -7.11
C ILE A 4 19.31 20.72 -8.08
N ALA A 5 18.07 20.28 -8.32
CA ALA A 5 17.14 20.99 -9.17
C ALA A 5 16.87 22.40 -8.61
N ASP A 6 16.63 22.51 -7.30
CA ASP A 6 16.43 23.80 -6.63
C ASP A 6 17.67 24.71 -6.75
N LEU A 7 18.87 24.18 -6.46
CA LEU A 7 20.11 24.96 -6.51
C LEU A 7 20.51 25.39 -7.92
N ARG A 8 20.14 24.62 -8.95
CA ARG A 8 20.48 24.87 -10.35
C ARG A 8 19.38 25.60 -11.13
N GLY A 9 18.23 25.85 -10.51
CA GLY A 9 17.05 26.39 -11.19
C GLY A 9 16.50 25.46 -12.27
N TRP A 10 16.66 24.15 -12.12
CA TRP A 10 16.08 23.16 -13.03
C TRP A 10 14.64 22.84 -12.64
N SER A 11 13.92 22.19 -13.55
CA SER A 11 12.57 21.69 -13.26
C SER A 11 12.60 20.74 -12.05
N PRO A 12 11.78 21.00 -11.02
CA PRO A 12 11.73 20.15 -9.84
C PRO A 12 11.10 18.79 -10.17
N LEU A 13 11.41 17.77 -9.37
CA LEU A 13 10.58 16.57 -9.34
C LEU A 13 9.26 16.94 -8.65
N VAL A 14 8.16 16.36 -9.12
CA VAL A 14 6.81 16.67 -8.62
C VAL A 14 6.03 15.45 -8.17
N ALA A 15 6.49 14.25 -8.51
CA ALA A 15 5.79 13.01 -8.18
C ALA A 15 6.75 11.86 -7.91
N LEU A 16 6.31 10.95 -7.05
CA LEU A 16 6.95 9.69 -6.74
C LEU A 16 5.99 8.55 -7.09
N GLN A 17 6.40 7.70 -8.04
CA GLN A 17 5.66 6.49 -8.41
C GLN A 17 6.32 5.26 -7.78
N ILE A 18 5.58 4.55 -6.93
CA ILE A 18 6.08 3.39 -6.15
C ILE A 18 4.98 2.33 -6.02
N GLU A 19 5.33 1.10 -5.67
CA GLU A 19 4.32 0.12 -5.25
C GLU A 19 3.79 0.51 -3.87
N HIS A 20 2.47 0.56 -3.73
CA HIS A 20 1.86 0.72 -2.41
C HIS A 20 0.45 0.15 -2.38
N ASN A 21 0.24 -0.85 -1.54
CA ASN A 21 -1.04 -1.51 -1.31
C ASN A 21 -1.01 -2.19 0.09
N LEU A 22 -2.08 -2.88 0.47
CA LEU A 22 -2.17 -3.52 1.79
C LEU A 22 -1.11 -4.60 2.05
N ILE A 23 -0.54 -5.20 1.00
CA ILE A 23 0.53 -6.19 1.09
C ILE A 23 1.91 -5.51 1.15
N GLU A 24 2.14 -4.51 0.30
CA GLU A 24 3.40 -3.80 0.14
C GLU A 24 3.31 -2.37 0.70
N ARG A 25 3.79 -2.21 1.93
CA ARG A 25 3.76 -0.94 2.68
C ARG A 25 5.15 -0.41 3.01
N THR A 26 6.23 -0.98 2.49
CA THR A 26 7.60 -0.56 2.83
C THR A 26 7.91 0.88 2.45
N GLY A 27 7.21 1.42 1.43
CA GLY A 27 7.26 2.84 1.10
C GLY A 27 6.85 3.77 2.26
N GLU A 28 6.07 3.29 3.23
CA GLU A 28 5.67 4.07 4.42
C GLU A 28 6.84 4.37 5.36
N ARG A 29 7.94 3.60 5.30
CA ARG A 29 9.13 3.83 6.14
C ARG A 29 9.74 5.20 5.88
N ASP A 30 10.06 5.48 4.62
CA ASP A 30 10.87 6.65 4.26
C ASP A 30 10.39 7.36 3.00
N LEU A 31 9.94 6.61 1.99
CA LEU A 31 9.63 7.16 0.67
C LEU A 31 8.39 8.07 0.68
N ILE A 32 7.31 7.63 1.30
CA ILE A 32 6.07 8.43 1.44
C ILE A 32 6.28 9.62 2.38
N PRO A 33 6.89 9.47 3.57
CA PRO A 33 7.27 10.60 4.42
C PRO A 33 8.15 11.63 3.70
N MET A 34 9.17 11.18 2.97
CA MET A 34 10.06 12.04 2.19
C MET A 34 9.29 12.78 1.09
N ALA A 35 8.44 12.09 0.35
CA ALA A 35 7.61 12.69 -0.69
C ALA A 35 6.73 13.81 -0.12
N ARG A 36 6.08 13.56 1.02
CA ARG A 36 5.27 14.59 1.72
C ARG A 36 6.11 15.80 2.13
N GLU A 37 7.31 15.58 2.67
CA GLU A 37 8.16 16.68 3.11
C GLU A 37 8.68 17.51 1.93
N MET A 38 9.04 16.85 0.83
CA MET A 38 9.51 17.50 -0.40
C MET A 38 8.38 18.07 -1.28
N GLY A 39 7.10 17.90 -0.90
CA GLY A 39 5.97 18.37 -1.69
C GLY A 39 5.73 17.58 -2.97
N LEU A 40 6.20 16.33 -3.03
CA LEU A 40 5.96 15.41 -4.14
C LEU A 40 4.62 14.71 -3.96
N GLY A 41 3.84 14.62 -5.05
CA GLY A 41 2.66 13.76 -5.07
C GLY A 41 3.04 12.28 -5.11
N VAL A 42 2.43 11.45 -4.26
CA VAL A 42 2.64 9.98 -4.34
C VAL A 42 1.61 9.37 -5.28
N VAL A 43 2.10 8.62 -6.27
CA VAL A 43 1.29 7.97 -7.30
C VAL A 43 1.53 6.46 -7.24
N PRO A 44 0.84 5.73 -6.34
CA PRO A 44 1.10 4.31 -6.17
C PRO A 44 0.60 3.47 -7.34
N TYR A 45 1.32 2.37 -7.62
CA TYR A 45 0.89 1.33 -8.57
C TYR A 45 0.56 0.01 -7.86
N SER A 46 -0.06 -0.91 -8.61
CA SER A 46 -0.51 -2.21 -8.13
C SER A 46 -1.45 -2.19 -6.90
N PRO A 47 -2.52 -1.35 -6.84
CA PRO A 47 -3.49 -1.41 -5.74
C PRO A 47 -4.07 -2.82 -5.46
N PRO A 48 -4.38 -3.67 -6.46
CA PRO A 48 -4.86 -5.02 -6.20
C PRO A 48 -3.74 -6.06 -6.01
N ALA A 49 -2.46 -5.67 -5.95
CA ALA A 49 -1.29 -6.54 -5.77
C ALA A 49 -1.28 -7.75 -6.73
N GLY A 50 -1.25 -7.50 -8.04
CA GLY A 50 -1.31 -8.59 -9.05
C GLY A 50 -2.63 -9.38 -9.03
N GLY A 51 -3.67 -8.85 -8.39
CA GLY A 51 -4.96 -9.47 -8.21
C GLY A 51 -5.09 -10.32 -6.94
N VAL A 52 -4.10 -10.29 -6.03
CA VAL A 52 -4.17 -11.02 -4.77
C VAL A 52 -5.25 -10.44 -3.85
N LEU A 53 -5.32 -9.12 -3.74
CA LEU A 53 -6.28 -8.42 -2.89
C LEU A 53 -7.72 -8.46 -3.43
N THR A 54 -7.96 -9.04 -4.61
CA THR A 54 -9.33 -9.23 -5.12
C THR A 54 -10.01 -10.46 -4.52
N GLY A 55 -9.30 -11.25 -3.71
CA GLY A 55 -9.85 -12.42 -3.05
C GLY A 55 -10.09 -13.65 -3.92
N LYS A 56 -9.55 -13.64 -5.16
CA LYS A 56 -9.73 -14.70 -6.15
C LYS A 56 -8.81 -15.92 -5.94
N TYR A 57 -7.75 -15.76 -5.15
CA TYR A 57 -6.85 -16.85 -4.79
C TYR A 57 -7.18 -17.38 -3.40
N SER A 58 -6.80 -18.63 -3.16
CA SER A 58 -7.04 -19.38 -1.94
C SER A 58 -5.74 -20.07 -1.50
N ARG A 59 -5.74 -20.64 -0.28
CA ARG A 59 -4.58 -21.42 0.19
C ARG A 59 -4.30 -22.67 -0.66
N ALA A 60 -5.30 -23.21 -1.36
CA ALA A 60 -5.09 -24.32 -2.29
C ALA A 60 -4.20 -23.92 -3.49
N ASP A 61 -4.18 -22.64 -3.85
CA ASP A 61 -3.34 -22.12 -4.93
C ASP A 61 -1.85 -22.04 -4.55
N LEU A 62 -1.49 -22.22 -3.26
CA LEU A 62 -0.09 -22.27 -2.82
C LEU A 62 0.59 -23.60 -3.13
N THR A 63 -0.18 -24.68 -3.22
CA THR A 63 0.33 -26.06 -3.34
C THR A 63 -0.13 -26.76 -4.61
N ALA A 64 -0.80 -26.04 -5.52
CA ALA A 64 -1.39 -26.64 -6.71
C ALA A 64 -0.31 -27.36 -7.55
N PRO A 65 -0.40 -28.68 -7.74
CA PRO A 65 0.62 -29.49 -8.42
C PRO A 65 0.75 -29.19 -9.92
N ASP A 66 -0.21 -28.45 -10.48
CA ASP A 66 -0.22 -28.00 -11.88
C ASP A 66 0.61 -26.72 -12.10
N ALA A 67 1.46 -26.32 -11.14
CA ALA A 67 2.49 -25.30 -11.33
C ALA A 67 3.59 -25.84 -12.24
N VAL A 68 3.24 -26.16 -13.49
CA VAL A 68 4.22 -26.33 -14.56
C VAL A 68 4.84 -24.96 -14.75
N ALA A 69 6.08 -24.81 -14.27
CA ALA A 69 6.90 -23.64 -14.54
C ALA A 69 6.93 -23.39 -16.06
N GLY A 70 6.09 -22.46 -16.57
CA GLY A 70 6.08 -22.14 -17.99
C GLY A 70 4.76 -21.64 -18.62
N ASP A 71 3.60 -21.69 -17.95
CA ASP A 71 2.35 -21.25 -18.61
C ASP A 71 2.14 -19.71 -18.64
N GLY A 72 2.95 -18.95 -17.90
CA GLY A 72 2.92 -17.48 -17.90
C GLY A 72 1.66 -16.88 -17.28
N THR A 73 0.87 -17.65 -16.53
CA THR A 73 -0.34 -17.13 -15.86
C THR A 73 0.01 -16.16 -14.73
N ARG A 74 -0.96 -15.30 -14.40
CA ARG A 74 -0.81 -14.32 -13.31
C ARG A 74 -0.57 -14.97 -11.95
N ARG A 75 -1.14 -16.16 -11.72
CA ARG A 75 -0.95 -16.92 -10.46
C ARG A 75 0.52 -17.31 -10.30
N ASP A 76 1.10 -17.94 -11.32
CA ASP A 76 2.47 -18.45 -11.28
C ASP A 76 3.48 -17.31 -11.17
N PHE A 77 3.24 -16.19 -11.85
CA PHE A 77 4.01 -14.96 -11.65
C PHE A 77 3.96 -14.47 -10.20
N ASN A 78 2.78 -14.44 -9.58
CA ASN A 78 2.63 -14.02 -8.18
C ASN A 78 3.28 -15.01 -7.19
N LEU A 79 3.32 -16.31 -7.48
CA LEU A 79 4.06 -17.28 -6.68
C LEU A 79 5.57 -17.04 -6.80
N ALA A 80 6.07 -16.93 -8.02
CA ALA A 80 7.50 -16.79 -8.30
C ALA A 80 8.09 -15.47 -7.76
N ASN A 81 7.31 -14.39 -7.70
CA ASN A 81 7.76 -13.09 -7.19
C ASN A 81 7.46 -12.86 -5.70
N GLY A 82 6.92 -13.86 -4.98
CA GLY A 82 6.55 -13.73 -3.57
C GLY A 82 5.28 -12.91 -3.29
N GLY A 83 4.50 -12.58 -4.32
CA GLY A 83 3.22 -11.90 -4.20
C GLY A 83 2.09 -12.79 -3.66
N LEU A 84 2.14 -14.10 -3.89
CA LEU A 84 1.18 -15.08 -3.35
C LEU A 84 1.82 -15.90 -2.23
N THR A 85 1.48 -15.55 -0.99
CA THR A 85 1.97 -16.18 0.24
C THR A 85 0.84 -16.35 1.24
N GLY A 86 1.04 -17.15 2.30
CA GLY A 86 0.07 -17.28 3.39
C GLY A 86 -0.32 -15.92 4.00
N ARG A 87 0.67 -15.09 4.34
CA ARG A 87 0.46 -13.73 4.85
C ARG A 87 -0.40 -12.88 3.91
N ASN A 88 -0.10 -12.91 2.62
CA ASN A 88 -0.80 -12.06 1.64
C ASN A 88 -2.24 -12.53 1.40
N LEU A 89 -2.49 -13.83 1.54
CA LEU A 89 -3.84 -14.39 1.54
C LEU A 89 -4.61 -13.99 2.81
N ASP A 90 -3.97 -13.99 3.98
CA ASP A 90 -4.60 -13.54 5.23
C ASP A 90 -5.03 -12.07 5.14
N ILE A 91 -4.18 -11.22 4.55
CA ILE A 91 -4.53 -9.82 4.25
C ILE A 91 -5.70 -9.75 3.27
N ALA A 92 -5.68 -10.55 2.19
CA ALA A 92 -6.75 -10.58 1.21
C ALA A 92 -8.09 -11.03 1.82
N ASP A 93 -8.07 -11.96 2.79
CA ASP A 93 -9.27 -12.41 3.50
C ASP A 93 -9.88 -11.28 4.34
N VAL A 94 -9.08 -10.50 5.08
CA VAL A 94 -9.58 -9.31 5.79
C VAL A 94 -10.15 -8.27 4.85
N VAL A 95 -9.52 -8.05 3.68
CA VAL A 95 -10.07 -7.16 2.65
C VAL A 95 -11.44 -7.63 2.17
N LYS A 96 -11.61 -8.94 1.94
CA LYS A 96 -12.90 -9.51 1.52
C LYS A 96 -13.97 -9.35 2.60
N GLU A 97 -13.62 -9.56 3.87
CA GLU A 97 -14.53 -9.37 4.99
C GLU A 97 -15.02 -7.91 5.06
N VAL A 98 -14.10 -6.95 5.06
CA VAL A 98 -14.43 -5.52 5.11
C VAL A 98 -15.23 -5.10 3.87
N ALA A 99 -14.89 -5.63 2.69
CA ALA A 99 -15.67 -5.41 1.47
C ALA A 99 -17.11 -5.92 1.59
N GLY A 100 -17.30 -7.11 2.19
CA GLY A 100 -18.63 -7.66 2.46
C GLY A 100 -19.44 -6.81 3.45
N GLU A 101 -18.80 -6.30 4.50
CA GLU A 101 -19.44 -5.40 5.48
C GLU A 101 -19.90 -4.07 4.84
N LEU A 102 -19.11 -3.55 3.92
CA LEU A 102 -19.37 -2.26 3.25
C LEU A 102 -20.25 -2.40 1.99
N GLY A 103 -20.49 -3.61 1.50
CA GLY A 103 -21.24 -3.84 0.26
C GLY A 103 -20.46 -3.47 -1.02
N HIS A 104 -19.13 -3.50 -0.96
CA HIS A 104 -18.23 -3.15 -2.06
C HIS A 104 -17.42 -4.36 -2.54
N THR A 105 -16.74 -4.23 -3.69
CA THR A 105 -15.81 -5.28 -4.13
C THR A 105 -14.48 -5.19 -3.39
N PRO A 106 -13.75 -6.31 -3.19
CA PRO A 106 -12.40 -6.27 -2.62
C PRO A 106 -11.42 -5.38 -3.41
N ALA A 107 -11.61 -5.27 -4.74
CA ALA A 107 -10.83 -4.38 -5.58
C ALA A 107 -11.10 -2.90 -5.27
N GLN A 108 -12.38 -2.52 -5.09
CA GLN A 108 -12.77 -1.18 -4.66
C GLN A 108 -12.21 -0.86 -3.29
N VAL A 109 -12.32 -1.76 -2.32
CA VAL A 109 -11.78 -1.57 -0.96
C VAL A 109 -10.27 -1.38 -0.97
N GLY A 110 -9.51 -2.23 -1.68
CA GLY A 110 -8.05 -2.09 -1.77
C GLY A 110 -7.62 -0.76 -2.42
N LEU A 111 -8.33 -0.33 -3.47
CA LEU A 111 -8.08 0.96 -4.11
C LEU A 111 -8.46 2.14 -3.21
N ALA A 112 -9.62 2.07 -2.56
CA ALA A 112 -10.10 3.10 -1.63
C ALA A 112 -9.15 3.26 -0.44
N TRP A 113 -8.64 2.16 0.10
CA TRP A 113 -7.64 2.18 1.16
C TRP A 113 -6.36 2.87 0.70
N SER A 114 -5.87 2.55 -0.52
CA SER A 114 -4.70 3.20 -1.13
C SER A 114 -4.90 4.72 -1.25
N LEU A 115 -6.10 5.16 -1.67
CA LEU A 115 -6.46 6.58 -1.79
C LEU A 115 -6.61 7.27 -0.43
N HIS A 116 -6.97 6.55 0.63
CA HIS A 116 -7.02 7.08 2.00
C HIS A 116 -5.65 7.33 2.61
N ARG A 117 -4.57 6.80 2.01
CA ARG A 117 -3.24 6.89 2.63
C ARG A 117 -2.70 8.31 2.61
N PRO A 118 -2.18 8.81 3.76
CA PRO A 118 -1.66 10.16 3.84
C PRO A 118 -0.53 10.40 2.82
N GLY A 119 -0.75 11.33 1.88
CA GLY A 119 0.26 11.74 0.88
C GLY A 119 0.07 11.11 -0.50
N VAL A 120 -0.82 10.11 -0.62
CA VAL A 120 -1.27 9.61 -1.93
C VAL A 120 -2.09 10.68 -2.62
N THR A 121 -1.69 11.01 -3.84
CA THR A 121 -2.35 12.04 -4.67
C THR A 121 -3.31 11.41 -5.68
N ALA A 122 -2.89 10.31 -6.31
CA ALA A 122 -3.71 9.56 -7.27
C ALA A 122 -3.17 8.14 -7.36
N SER A 123 -4.03 7.13 -7.50
CA SER A 123 -3.60 5.74 -7.58
C SER A 123 -3.71 5.20 -9.01
N LEU A 124 -2.69 4.50 -9.49
CA LEU A 124 -2.68 3.91 -10.82
C LEU A 124 -3.48 2.61 -10.85
N ILE A 125 -4.50 2.58 -11.68
CA ILE A 125 -5.30 1.38 -11.93
C ILE A 125 -4.89 0.73 -13.26
N GLY A 126 -4.64 -0.57 -13.20
CA GLY A 126 -4.44 -1.43 -14.37
C GLY A 126 -5.66 -2.31 -14.60
N ALA A 127 -6.02 -2.53 -15.85
CA ALA A 127 -7.12 -3.40 -16.23
C ALA A 127 -6.79 -4.23 -17.48
N ARG A 128 -7.30 -5.46 -17.52
CA ARG A 128 -7.25 -6.35 -18.69
C ARG A 128 -8.59 -6.46 -19.40
N THR A 129 -9.67 -6.02 -18.76
CA THR A 129 -11.03 -6.02 -19.32
C THR A 129 -11.70 -4.69 -19.04
N LEU A 130 -12.68 -4.31 -19.85
CA LEU A 130 -13.44 -3.07 -19.65
C LEU A 130 -14.31 -3.07 -18.38
N ALA A 131 -14.60 -4.22 -17.81
CA ALA A 131 -15.37 -4.33 -16.57
C ALA A 131 -14.56 -3.87 -15.35
N GLN A 132 -13.25 -4.13 -15.33
CA GLN A 132 -12.38 -3.81 -14.18
C GLN A 132 -12.25 -2.30 -13.90
N PRO A 133 -11.97 -1.42 -14.87
CA PRO A 133 -11.88 0.00 -14.59
C PRO A 133 -13.25 0.56 -14.20
N LYS A 134 -14.35 0.04 -14.77
CA LYS A 134 -15.72 0.43 -14.35
C LYS A 134 -15.99 0.06 -12.88
N ASP A 135 -15.59 -1.13 -12.46
CA ASP A 135 -15.71 -1.54 -11.05
C ASP A 135 -14.86 -0.64 -10.14
N ASN A 136 -13.61 -0.37 -10.52
CA ASN A 136 -12.70 0.49 -9.76
C ASN A 136 -13.22 1.92 -9.55
N LEU A 137 -14.10 2.42 -10.42
CA LEU A 137 -14.72 3.74 -10.26
C LEU A 137 -15.64 3.85 -9.04
N GLY A 138 -16.04 2.73 -8.43
CA GLY A 138 -16.76 2.73 -7.15
C GLY A 138 -15.85 2.89 -5.92
N ALA A 139 -14.52 2.88 -6.07
CA ALA A 139 -13.61 3.04 -4.92
C ALA A 139 -13.79 4.36 -4.15
N PRO A 140 -14.04 5.53 -4.77
CA PRO A 140 -14.32 6.77 -4.04
C PRO A 140 -15.62 6.74 -3.22
N GLU A 141 -16.51 5.78 -3.47
CA GLU A 141 -17.78 5.63 -2.73
C GLU A 141 -17.61 4.81 -1.45
N VAL A 142 -16.45 4.16 -1.26
CA VAL A 142 -16.16 3.37 -0.07
C VAL A 142 -15.91 4.30 1.12
N ASP A 143 -16.82 4.26 2.10
CA ASP A 143 -16.72 5.00 3.35
C ASP A 143 -16.32 4.06 4.49
N PHE A 144 -15.06 4.17 4.94
CA PHE A 144 -14.54 3.31 6.01
C PHE A 144 -14.96 3.81 7.38
N THR A 145 -15.47 2.92 8.22
CA THR A 145 -15.47 3.18 9.65
C THR A 145 -14.02 3.19 10.19
N PRO A 146 -13.74 3.93 11.28
CA PRO A 146 -12.42 3.90 11.91
C PRO A 146 -11.95 2.49 12.30
N ALA A 147 -12.87 1.62 12.71
CA ALA A 147 -12.58 0.24 13.07
C ALA A 147 -12.17 -0.62 11.86
N GLN A 148 -12.85 -0.46 10.71
CA GLN A 148 -12.48 -1.16 9.48
C GLN A 148 -11.13 -0.71 8.95
N LEU A 149 -10.87 0.60 8.95
CA LEU A 149 -9.58 1.13 8.53
C LEU A 149 -8.45 0.63 9.44
N ALA A 150 -8.68 0.59 10.76
CA ALA A 150 -7.72 0.04 11.72
C ALA A 150 -7.43 -1.45 11.48
N ARG A 151 -8.45 -2.27 11.22
CA ARG A 151 -8.26 -3.71 10.89
C ARG A 151 -7.41 -3.90 9.63
N LEU A 152 -7.67 -3.12 8.59
CA LEU A 152 -6.89 -3.14 7.34
C LEU A 152 -5.43 -2.69 7.59
N ASP A 153 -5.25 -1.63 8.38
CA ASP A 153 -3.92 -1.12 8.73
C ASP A 153 -3.13 -2.10 9.61
N GLU A 154 -3.79 -2.84 10.51
CA GLU A 154 -3.16 -3.81 11.38
C GLU A 154 -2.71 -5.07 10.61
N VAL A 155 -3.62 -5.67 9.82
CA VAL A 155 -3.28 -6.91 9.08
C VAL A 155 -2.17 -6.69 8.05
N GLY A 156 -2.14 -5.51 7.43
CA GLY A 156 -1.12 -5.13 6.46
C GLY A 156 0.17 -4.59 7.06
N ALA A 157 0.26 -4.44 8.39
CA ALA A 157 1.37 -3.76 9.04
C ALA A 157 2.74 -4.38 8.69
N ILE A 158 3.75 -3.52 8.68
CA ILE A 158 5.14 -3.88 8.41
C ILE A 158 6.02 -3.51 9.60
N GLU A 159 7.12 -4.22 9.76
CA GLU A 159 8.20 -3.77 10.63
C GLU A 159 8.86 -2.54 9.99
N LEU A 160 9.08 -1.47 10.78
CA LEU A 160 9.78 -0.28 10.27
C LEU A 160 11.29 -0.48 10.29
N GLY A 161 11.81 -1.22 11.27
CA GLY A 161 13.22 -1.58 11.35
C GLY A 161 14.09 -0.39 11.76
N PHE A 162 15.41 -0.56 11.64
CA PHE A 162 16.36 0.53 11.86
C PHE A 162 16.31 1.58 10.72
N PRO A 163 16.42 2.89 11.00
CA PRO A 163 16.57 3.52 12.32
C PRO A 163 15.24 3.84 13.01
N HIS A 164 14.09 3.57 12.38
CA HIS A 164 12.77 3.93 12.88
C HIS A 164 12.49 3.40 14.29
N ASP A 165 12.75 2.11 14.54
CA ASP A 165 12.53 1.49 15.85
C ASP A 165 13.47 2.07 16.92
N MET A 166 14.72 2.37 16.54
CA MET A 166 15.68 3.03 17.43
C MET A 166 15.22 4.44 17.80
N LEU A 167 14.74 5.22 16.82
CA LEU A 167 14.26 6.58 17.02
C LEU A 167 12.95 6.62 17.82
N ALA A 168 12.10 5.60 17.69
CA ALA A 168 10.86 5.46 18.45
C ALA A 168 11.09 5.07 19.92
N SER A 169 12.27 4.51 20.25
CA SER A 169 12.60 4.06 21.62
C SER A 169 12.56 5.19 22.65
N ASP A 170 12.10 4.88 23.87
CA ASP A 170 12.01 5.84 24.97
C ASP A 170 13.36 6.47 25.30
N ARG A 171 14.44 5.68 25.27
CA ARG A 171 15.81 6.15 25.48
C ARG A 171 16.17 7.25 24.47
N MET A 172 15.91 7.02 23.19
CA MET A 172 16.27 7.97 22.14
C MET A 172 15.37 9.20 22.19
N ARG A 173 14.07 9.03 22.43
CA ARG A 173 13.13 10.15 22.59
C ARG A 173 13.50 11.04 23.78
N ALA A 174 13.89 10.46 24.91
CA ALA A 174 14.36 11.19 26.08
C ALA A 174 15.67 11.94 25.81
N ALA A 175 16.63 11.29 25.13
CA ALA A 175 17.92 11.90 24.82
C ALA A 175 17.81 13.06 23.81
N THR A 176 16.95 12.93 22.79
CA THR A 176 16.84 13.91 21.70
C THR A 176 15.87 15.05 22.01
N HIS A 177 14.76 14.77 22.70
CA HIS A 177 13.69 15.74 22.93
C HIS A 177 13.40 16.00 24.42
N GLY A 178 14.15 15.42 25.36
CA GLY A 178 13.95 15.65 26.79
C GLY A 178 12.57 15.24 27.30
N GLY A 179 11.91 14.28 26.64
CA GLY A 179 10.53 13.88 26.94
C GLY A 179 9.45 14.78 26.35
N LEU A 180 9.83 15.84 25.60
CA LEU A 180 8.86 16.67 24.88
C LEU A 180 8.20 15.87 23.74
N LYS A 181 6.88 16.00 23.63
CA LYS A 181 6.13 15.49 22.47
C LYS A 181 6.26 16.51 21.33
N VAL A 182 7.04 16.18 20.32
CA VAL A 182 7.15 16.99 19.10
C VAL A 182 5.96 16.68 18.22
N GLU A 183 5.12 17.69 17.96
CA GLU A 183 4.03 17.55 17.00
C GLU A 183 4.55 17.72 15.57
N THR A 184 4.02 16.93 14.64
CA THR A 184 4.27 17.13 13.21
C THR A 184 3.74 18.51 12.80
N ARG A 185 4.56 19.28 12.09
CA ARG A 185 4.18 20.61 11.60
C ARG A 185 2.88 20.49 10.79
N ARG A 186 1.79 21.09 11.25
CA ARG A 186 0.56 21.21 10.47
C ARG A 186 0.89 22.03 9.22
N ARG A 187 0.76 21.43 8.04
CA ARG A 187 0.77 22.13 6.74
C ARG A 187 -0.65 22.48 6.37
#